data_AF-A0A964UWU0-F1
#
_entry.id   AF-A0A964UWU0-F1
#
_cell.length_a   1.000
_cell.length_b   1.000
_cell.length_c   1.000
_cell.angle_alpha   90.00
_cell.angle_beta   90.00
_cell.angle_gamma   90.00
#
_symmetry.space_group_name_H-M   'P 1'
#
loop_
_entity.id
_entity.type
_entity.pdbx_description
1 polymer ?
#
loop_
_entity_poly.entity_id
_entity_poly.type
_entity_poly.pdbx_seq_one_letter_code
_entity_poly.pdbx_strand_id
1 'polypeptide(L)'
;MGLHEAQLLVAERFRQLGARVARTPESPLDVDSLAARAADCPGRVVEVVAEWDGDTVHDWFVDLLVRTADPAGEHRLATVYRHLATRHLGAEATPGAAGASHPSAVVAERCGTALAARLSVPFRFAVW
;
A
#
# COMPACT_ATOMS: atom_id res chain seq x y z
N MET A 1 -21.91 4.27 -31.43
CA MET A 1 -22.19 3.99 -30.01
C MET A 1 -22.40 5.30 -29.29
N GLY A 2 -23.55 5.45 -28.64
CA GLY A 2 -23.81 6.54 -27.70
C GLY A 2 -23.30 6.23 -26.29
N LEU A 3 -23.23 7.24 -25.43
CA LEU A 3 -22.77 7.12 -24.03
C LEU A 3 -23.53 6.04 -23.24
N HIS A 4 -24.84 5.94 -23.44
CA HIS A 4 -25.68 4.97 -22.73
C HIS A 4 -25.34 3.52 -23.08
N GLU A 5 -25.10 3.24 -24.36
CA GLU A 5 -24.71 1.90 -24.84
C GLU A 5 -23.30 1.53 -24.35
N ALA A 6 -22.39 2.50 -24.32
CA ALA A 6 -21.06 2.32 -23.75
C ALA A 6 -21.10 2.01 -22.25
N GLN A 7 -21.96 2.70 -21.49
CA GLN A 7 -22.13 2.46 -20.05
C GLN A 7 -22.67 1.07 -19.75
N LEU A 8 -23.66 0.59 -20.51
CA LEU A 8 -24.22 -0.75 -20.36
C LEU A 8 -23.17 -1.83 -20.69
N LEU A 9 -22.39 -1.63 -21.76
CA LEU A 9 -21.33 -2.55 -22.15
C LEU A 9 -20.23 -2.66 -21.08
N VAL A 10 -19.83 -1.52 -20.49
CA VAL A 10 -18.85 -1.47 -19.40
C VAL A 10 -19.40 -2.13 -18.15
N ALA A 11 -20.65 -1.84 -17.77
CA ALA A 11 -21.28 -2.43 -16.58
C ALA A 11 -21.38 -3.97 -16.69
N GLU A 12 -21.81 -4.48 -17.86
CA GLU A 12 -21.92 -5.93 -18.07
C GLU A 12 -20.55 -6.60 -18.09
N ARG A 13 -19.53 -5.98 -18.71
CA ARG A 13 -18.15 -6.49 -18.65
C ARG A 13 -17.57 -6.46 -17.24
N PHE A 14 -17.84 -5.41 -16.48
CA PHE A 14 -17.39 -5.30 -15.09
C PHE A 14 -18.01 -6.41 -14.23
N ARG A 15 -19.29 -6.72 -14.44
CA ARG A 15 -20.00 -7.82 -13.75
C ARG A 15 -19.43 -9.19 -14.11
N GLN A 16 -19.12 -9.43 -15.39
CA GLN A 16 -18.56 -10.70 -15.87
C GLN A 16 -17.10 -10.91 -15.43
N LEU A 17 -16.31 -9.84 -15.39
CA LEU A 17 -14.90 -9.89 -15.00
C LEU A 17 -14.69 -9.80 -13.49
N GLY A 18 -15.61 -9.18 -12.75
CA GLY A 18 -15.54 -9.02 -11.30
C GLY A 18 -15.46 -10.36 -10.55
N ALA A 19 -16.12 -11.41 -11.06
CA ALA A 19 -16.03 -12.76 -10.50
C ALA A 19 -14.69 -13.48 -10.80
N ARG A 20 -13.91 -12.97 -11.77
CA ARG A 20 -12.61 -13.52 -12.18
C ARG A 20 -11.43 -12.72 -11.60
N VAL A 21 -11.70 -11.66 -10.85
CA VAL A 21 -10.67 -10.96 -10.08
C VAL A 21 -10.23 -11.89 -8.97
N ALA A 22 -9.10 -12.58 -9.17
CA ALA A 22 -8.39 -13.22 -8.10
C ALA A 22 -8.08 -12.13 -7.07
N ARG A 23 -8.73 -12.17 -5.91
CA ARG A 23 -8.39 -11.27 -4.81
C ARG A 23 -6.96 -11.61 -4.42
N THR A 24 -6.01 -10.75 -4.78
CA THR A 24 -4.63 -10.87 -4.30
C THR A 24 -4.70 -10.88 -2.78
N PRO A 25 -4.14 -11.90 -2.10
CA PRO A 25 -4.04 -11.90 -0.65
C PRO A 25 -3.41 -10.59 -0.17
N GLU A 26 -3.95 -10.03 0.90
CA GLU A 26 -3.41 -8.80 1.50
C GLU A 26 -1.92 -8.96 1.80
N SER A 27 -1.15 -7.92 1.50
CA SER A 27 0.29 -7.97 1.73
C SER A 27 0.59 -8.04 3.23
N PRO A 28 1.43 -8.99 3.69
CA PRO A 28 1.89 -9.03 5.07
C PRO A 28 2.64 -7.74 5.40
N LEU A 29 2.33 -7.17 6.57
CA LEU A 29 2.91 -5.92 7.07
C LEU A 29 3.96 -6.16 8.18
N ASP A 30 4.25 -7.43 8.51
CA ASP A 30 5.35 -7.74 9.41
C ASP A 30 6.70 -7.47 8.75
N VAL A 31 7.66 -7.05 9.57
CA VAL A 31 8.96 -6.56 9.10
C VAL A 31 9.78 -7.65 8.40
N ASP A 32 9.67 -8.91 8.81
CA ASP A 32 10.41 -10.01 8.19
C ASP A 32 9.90 -10.29 6.77
N SER A 33 8.58 -10.32 6.57
CA SER A 33 7.99 -10.46 5.23
C SER A 33 8.32 -9.28 4.32
N LEU A 34 8.29 -8.06 4.85
CA LEU A 34 8.69 -6.86 4.10
C LEU A 34 10.17 -6.89 3.72
N ALA A 35 11.05 -7.32 4.63
CA ALA A 35 12.48 -7.45 4.37
C ALA A 35 12.78 -8.53 3.32
N ALA A 36 12.06 -9.66 3.35
CA ALA A 36 12.17 -10.68 2.33
C ALA A 36 11.82 -10.12 0.94
N ARG A 37 10.69 -9.39 0.83
CA ARG A 37 10.30 -8.72 -0.43
C ARG A 37 11.31 -7.68 -0.89
N ALA A 38 11.87 -6.91 0.04
CA ALA A 38 12.91 -5.94 -0.28
C ALA A 38 14.19 -6.61 -0.80
N ALA A 39 14.56 -7.78 -0.27
CA ALA A 39 15.70 -8.56 -0.73
C ALA A 39 15.52 -9.15 -2.14
N ASP A 40 14.27 -9.39 -2.54
CA ASP A 40 13.92 -9.86 -3.89
C ASP A 40 13.92 -8.73 -4.95
N CYS A 41 14.06 -7.46 -4.53
CA CYS A 41 14.06 -6.34 -5.45
C CYS A 41 15.36 -6.27 -6.28
N PRO A 42 15.29 -5.94 -7.58
CA PRO A 42 16.47 -5.66 -8.38
C PRO A 42 17.25 -4.45 -7.85
N GLY A 43 18.51 -4.68 -7.47
CA GLY A 43 19.44 -3.64 -7.03
C GLY A 43 19.52 -3.50 -5.51
N ARG A 44 20.42 -2.62 -5.08
CA ARG A 44 20.65 -2.35 -3.65
C ARG A 44 19.59 -1.38 -3.15
N VAL A 45 18.85 -1.74 -2.11
CA VAL A 45 17.91 -0.82 -1.44
C VAL A 45 18.67 0.36 -0.85
N VAL A 46 18.20 1.58 -1.12
CA VAL A 46 18.80 2.84 -0.63
C VAL A 46 17.85 3.68 0.22
N GLU A 47 16.54 3.44 0.15
CA GLU A 47 15.53 4.18 0.91
C GLU A 47 14.26 3.33 1.03
N VAL A 48 13.58 3.42 2.17
CA VAL A 48 12.18 2.97 2.33
C VAL A 48 11.28 4.20 2.28
N VAL A 49 10.21 4.13 1.51
CA VAL A 49 9.30 5.25 1.31
C VAL A 49 7.86 4.83 1.57
N ALA A 50 7.10 5.69 2.24
CA ALA A 50 5.65 5.61 2.31
C ALA A 50 5.04 6.75 1.50
N GLU A 51 4.15 6.44 0.55
CA GLU A 51 3.49 7.44 -0.31
C GLU A 51 1.97 7.26 -0.31
N TRP A 52 1.23 8.37 -0.24
CA TRP A 52 -0.22 8.37 -0.39
C TRP A 52 -0.62 8.09 -1.84
N ASP A 53 -1.60 7.22 -2.00
CA ASP A 53 -2.30 6.96 -3.25
C ASP A 53 -3.79 6.72 -2.92
N GLY A 54 -4.63 6.60 -3.94
CA GLY A 54 -6.06 6.40 -3.75
C GLY A 54 -6.74 5.89 -5.00
N ASP A 55 -7.76 5.06 -4.80
CA ASP A 55 -8.61 4.60 -5.88
C ASP A 55 -10.10 4.72 -5.50
N THR A 56 -10.98 4.44 -6.45
CA THR A 56 -12.43 4.56 -6.26
C THR A 56 -13.04 3.42 -5.41
N VAL A 57 -12.28 2.39 -5.10
CA VAL A 57 -12.72 1.16 -4.41
C VAL A 57 -12.29 1.16 -2.94
N HIS A 58 -11.09 1.63 -2.64
CA HIS A 58 -10.42 1.54 -1.35
C HIS A 58 -10.22 2.89 -0.66
N ASP A 59 -10.65 4.00 -1.28
CA ASP A 59 -10.40 5.37 -0.82
C ASP A 59 -8.88 5.64 -0.72
N TRP A 60 -8.45 6.58 0.12
CA TRP A 60 -7.04 6.83 0.39
C TRP A 60 -6.33 5.66 1.09
N PHE A 61 -5.17 5.27 0.55
CA PHE A 61 -4.27 4.26 1.12
C PHE A 61 -2.80 4.69 1.00
N VAL A 62 -1.92 3.96 1.68
CA VAL A 62 -0.48 4.24 1.62
C VAL A 62 0.25 3.07 0.99
N ASP A 63 1.02 3.33 -0.06
CA ASP A 63 1.95 2.35 -0.62
C ASP A 63 3.29 2.45 0.11
N LEU A 64 3.77 1.30 0.60
CA LEU A 64 5.10 1.13 1.16
C LEU A 64 6.01 0.55 0.08
N LEU A 65 7.06 1.27 -0.27
CA LEU A 65 7.96 0.93 -1.35
C LEU A 65 9.43 1.10 -0.95
N VAL A 66 10.31 0.50 -1.74
CA VAL A 66 11.76 0.71 -1.64
C VAL A 66 12.28 1.35 -2.91
N ARG A 67 13.23 2.26 -2.75
CA ARG A 67 14.07 2.72 -3.87
C ARG A 67 15.34 1.90 -3.91
N THR A 68 15.71 1.44 -5.10
CA THR A 68 16.98 0.75 -5.32
C THR A 68 17.94 1.59 -6.14
N ALA A 69 19.22 1.26 -6.04
CA ALA A 69 20.29 1.71 -6.91
C ALA A 69 20.98 0.51 -7.55
N ASP A 70 21.53 0.68 -8.74
CA ASP A 70 22.29 -0.33 -9.48
C ASP A 70 21.55 -1.68 -9.67
N PRO A 71 20.41 -1.74 -10.39
CA PRO A 71 19.76 -0.65 -11.15
C PRO A 71 18.87 0.24 -10.29
N ALA A 72 18.70 1.50 -10.73
CA ALA A 72 17.79 2.43 -10.08
C ALA A 72 16.33 2.06 -10.36
N GLY A 73 15.48 2.07 -9.33
CA GLY A 73 14.05 1.77 -9.48
C GLY A 73 13.26 1.97 -8.19
N GLU A 74 11.93 1.91 -8.32
CA GLU A 74 10.99 1.93 -7.20
C GLU A 74 10.18 0.64 -7.21
N HIS A 75 10.13 -0.05 -6.07
CA HIS A 75 9.49 -1.35 -5.95
C HIS A 75 8.52 -1.36 -4.77
N ARG A 76 7.24 -1.55 -5.07
CA ARG A 76 6.19 -1.62 -4.06
C ARG A 76 6.29 -2.93 -3.27
N LEU A 77 6.41 -2.80 -1.94
CA LEU A 77 6.47 -3.93 -1.02
C LEU A 77 5.08 -4.28 -0.49
N ALA A 78 4.24 -3.30 -0.17
CA ALA A 78 2.91 -3.50 0.36
C ALA A 78 2.00 -2.29 0.11
N THR A 79 0.69 -2.53 0.08
CA THR A 79 -0.34 -1.49 0.10
C THR A 79 -1.07 -1.55 1.42
N VAL A 80 -1.10 -0.44 2.15
CA VAL A 80 -1.69 -0.31 3.48
C VAL A 80 -3.07 0.31 3.36
N TYR A 81 -4.07 -0.54 3.08
CA TYR A 81 -5.47 -0.13 3.10
C TYR A 81 -5.97 0.12 4.53
N ARG A 82 -6.99 0.97 4.67
CA ARG A 82 -7.56 1.34 5.97
C ARG A 82 -8.02 0.12 6.79
N HIS A 83 -8.68 -0.85 6.16
CA HIS A 83 -9.19 -2.03 6.87
C HIS A 83 -8.04 -2.92 7.39
N LEU A 84 -7.00 -3.11 6.57
CA LEU A 84 -5.79 -3.84 6.96
C LEU A 84 -5.06 -3.11 8.10
N ALA A 85 -4.91 -1.79 8.00
CA ALA A 85 -4.29 -0.97 9.02
C ALA A 85 -5.05 -1.05 10.35
N THR A 86 -6.38 -0.97 10.32
CA THR A 86 -7.22 -1.06 11.51
C THR A 86 -7.08 -2.43 12.18
N ARG A 87 -7.08 -3.52 11.39
CA ARG A 87 -6.82 -4.87 11.90
C ARG A 87 -5.43 -4.98 12.52
N HIS A 88 -4.42 -4.37 11.91
CA HIS A 88 -3.04 -4.40 12.37
C HIS A 88 -2.85 -3.61 13.68
N LEU A 89 -3.54 -2.48 13.85
CA LEU A 89 -3.48 -1.67 15.07
C LEU A 89 -4.33 -2.25 16.21
N GLY A 90 -5.29 -3.12 15.91
CA GLY A 90 -6.25 -3.66 16.88
C GLY A 90 -7.43 -2.72 17.16
N ALA A 91 -8.49 -3.26 17.77
CA ALA A 91 -9.78 -2.57 17.97
C ALA A 91 -9.71 -1.28 18.80
N GLU A 92 -8.66 -1.10 19.61
CA GLU A 92 -8.45 0.07 20.46
C GLU A 92 -8.03 1.32 19.65
N ALA A 93 -7.51 1.14 18.44
CA ALA A 93 -7.11 2.23 17.56
C ALA A 93 -8.29 2.70 16.70
N THR A 94 -9.38 3.15 17.33
CA THR A 94 -10.52 3.72 16.60
C THR A 94 -10.22 5.18 16.23
N PRO A 95 -10.04 5.53 14.94
CA PRO A 95 -9.85 6.90 14.51
C PRO A 95 -11.23 7.52 14.37
N GLY A 96 -11.70 8.13 15.46
CA GLY A 96 -12.95 8.89 15.51
C GLY A 96 -12.77 10.28 16.12
N ALA A 97 -11.60 10.58 16.69
CA ALA A 97 -11.28 11.90 17.20
C ALA A 97 -10.84 12.79 16.04
N ALA A 98 -11.50 13.94 15.86
CA ALA A 98 -11.03 14.98 14.96
C ALA A 98 -9.57 15.33 15.31
N GLY A 99 -8.62 15.00 14.42
CA GLY A 99 -7.18 15.15 14.64
C GLY A 99 -6.37 13.85 14.76
N ALA A 100 -7.00 12.66 14.79
CA ALA A 100 -6.28 11.39 14.73
C ALA A 100 -5.73 11.13 13.31
N SER A 101 -4.43 10.82 13.21
CA SER A 101 -3.79 10.44 11.94
C SER A 101 -4.48 9.23 11.31
N HIS A 102 -4.66 9.24 9.98
CA HIS A 102 -5.32 8.16 9.26
C HIS A 102 -4.61 6.81 9.52
N PRO A 103 -5.34 5.70 9.80
CA PRO A 103 -4.74 4.40 10.15
C PRO A 103 -3.66 3.92 9.20
N SER A 104 -3.88 4.09 7.90
CA SER A 104 -2.92 3.69 6.88
C SER A 104 -1.58 4.41 7.04
N ALA A 105 -1.59 5.70 7.34
CA ALA A 105 -0.36 6.45 7.59
C ALA A 105 0.35 5.97 8.86
N VAL A 106 -0.39 5.76 9.95
CA VAL A 106 0.20 5.28 11.22
C VAL A 106 0.87 3.92 11.04
N VAL A 107 0.21 2.99 10.35
CA VAL A 107 0.77 1.65 10.10
C VAL A 107 1.92 1.71 9.11
N ALA A 108 1.79 2.46 8.01
CA ALA A 108 2.87 2.61 7.04
C ALA A 108 4.12 3.26 7.66
N GLU A 109 3.95 4.26 8.52
CA GLU A 109 5.04 4.90 9.25
C GLU A 109 5.74 3.92 10.19
N ARG A 110 4.97 3.14 10.97
CA ARG A 110 5.53 2.13 11.90
C ARG A 110 6.29 1.03 11.15
N CYS A 111 5.64 0.43 10.15
CA CYS A 111 6.23 -0.65 9.36
C CYS A 111 7.43 -0.16 8.54
N GLY A 112 7.30 1.01 7.91
CA GLY A 112 8.35 1.61 7.10
C GLY A 112 9.58 2.00 7.92
N THR A 113 9.38 2.62 9.09
CA THR A 113 10.48 2.95 10.00
C THR A 113 11.19 1.70 10.50
N ALA A 114 10.43 0.66 10.89
CA ALA A 114 11.01 -0.59 11.36
C ALA A 114 11.78 -1.33 10.26
N LEU A 115 11.26 -1.34 9.03
CA LEU A 115 11.95 -1.91 7.87
C LEU A 115 13.23 -1.13 7.55
N ALA A 116 13.15 0.20 7.52
CA ALA A 116 14.30 1.07 7.23
C ALA A 116 15.43 0.87 8.26
N ALA A 117 15.08 0.79 9.55
CA ALA A 117 16.02 0.46 10.61
C ALA A 117 16.67 -0.91 10.41
N ARG A 118 15.89 -1.94 10.04
CA ARG A 118 16.42 -3.28 9.75
C ARG A 118 17.38 -3.29 8.56
N LEU A 119 17.06 -2.55 7.50
CA LEU A 119 17.87 -2.47 6.29
C LEU A 119 19.02 -1.46 6.40
N SER A 120 19.10 -0.69 7.50
CA SER A 120 20.07 0.39 7.70
C SER A 120 20.04 1.47 6.59
N VAL A 121 18.83 1.84 6.16
CA VAL A 121 18.56 2.88 5.15
C VAL A 121 17.61 3.94 5.73
N PRO A 122 17.54 5.16 5.15
CA PRO A 122 16.55 6.16 5.56
C PRO A 122 15.10 5.71 5.28
N PHE A 123 14.19 6.24 6.11
CA PHE A 123 12.75 6.21 5.88
C PHE A 123 12.25 7.63 5.54
N ARG A 124 11.37 7.73 4.54
CA ARG A 124 10.66 8.98 4.20
C ARG A 124 9.18 8.72 4.03
N PHE A 125 8.36 9.58 4.62
CA PHE A 125 6.94 9.69 4.27
C PHE A 125 6.77 10.84 3.27
N ALA A 126 6.28 10.57 2.07
CA ALA A 126 6.00 11.58 1.08
C ALA A 126 4.74 12.36 1.48
N VAL A 127 4.92 13.65 1.78
CA VAL A 127 3.83 14.62 1.91
C VAL A 127 3.80 15.44 0.62
N TRP A 128 2.64 15.48 -0.05
CA TRP A 128 2.38 16.31 -1.22
C TRP A 128 1.82 17.66 -0.79
#